data_AF-A0A4R0ZFP3-F1
#
_entry.id   AF-A0A4R0ZFP3-F1
#
_cell.length_a   1.000
_cell.length_b   1.000
_cell.length_c   1.000
_cell.angle_alpha   90.00
_cell.angle_beta   90.00
_cell.angle_gamma   90.00
#
_symmetry.space_group_name_H-M   'P 1'
#
loop_
_entity.id
_entity.type
_entity.pdbx_description
1 polymer ?
#
loop_
_entity_poly.entity_id
_entity_poly.type
_entity_poly.pdbx_seq_one_letter_code
_entity_poly.pdbx_strand_id
1 'polypeptide(L)'
;MDARTLAERELAELPLIDMTEWLIRKGEHDPTFRLVANEFGVVMTLLDHGYYVEASERIVPLLGMKVPAAFHRLGLALEMKANGKKAAKRRFRSLSPAVMQHADLSPWRDVFKWDKKWLGLPAVVALALFALAFWPDATPPVAPVTEDAPRVETVTEDEALAKRLEELEQEVARLEEANEALQTEEAPVEEEASATPAQQVIPLADVETLVQDKRYKEADALLEGTPKAGQEQAVGFYRLLVDNKLGEAEVSDYAAYVETYPESGYKTDVLWMKGIAEKKAGDEAYRTTLAEVAAMEGTYWAPIAKSVLEDE
;
A
#
# COMPACT_ATOMS: atom_id res chain seq x y z
N MET A 1 -27.19 1.57 -10.55
CA MET A 1 -26.15 1.78 -9.52
C MET A 1 -25.95 3.28 -9.35
N ASP A 2 -25.90 3.76 -8.11
CA ASP A 2 -25.61 5.17 -7.84
C ASP A 2 -24.10 5.44 -7.72
N ALA A 3 -23.71 6.69 -7.51
CA ALA A 3 -22.30 7.10 -7.46
C ALA A 3 -21.56 6.61 -6.21
N ARG A 4 -22.25 6.45 -5.08
CA ARG A 4 -21.64 5.97 -3.84
C ARG A 4 -21.37 4.48 -3.94
N THR A 5 -22.38 3.71 -4.36
CA THR A 5 -22.23 2.27 -4.58
C THR A 5 -21.15 1.97 -5.62
N LEU A 6 -21.06 2.77 -6.68
CA LEU A 6 -19.96 2.63 -7.65
C LEU A 6 -18.61 2.89 -6.97
N ALA A 7 -18.45 3.99 -6.24
CA ALA A 7 -17.20 4.30 -5.55
C ALA A 7 -16.78 3.21 -4.57
N GLU A 8 -17.70 2.70 -3.75
CA GLU A 8 -17.43 1.61 -2.79
C GLU A 8 -16.95 0.34 -3.50
N ARG A 9 -17.62 -0.03 -4.60
CA ARG A 9 -17.19 -1.16 -5.43
C ARG A 9 -15.79 -0.94 -6.01
N GLU A 10 -15.51 0.24 -6.55
CA GLU A 10 -14.20 0.56 -7.11
C GLU A 10 -13.10 0.49 -6.05
N LEU A 11 -13.34 1.02 -4.84
CA LEU A 11 -12.36 0.93 -3.74
C LEU A 11 -12.13 -0.50 -3.26
N ALA A 12 -13.11 -1.40 -3.41
CA ALA A 12 -13.00 -2.80 -3.01
C ALA A 12 -12.39 -3.71 -4.09
N GLU A 13 -12.66 -3.45 -5.37
CA GLU A 13 -12.36 -4.37 -6.47
C GLU A 13 -11.19 -3.91 -7.36
N LEU A 14 -10.72 -2.67 -7.26
CA LEU A 14 -9.60 -2.22 -8.08
C LEU A 14 -8.33 -3.03 -7.76
N PRO A 15 -7.56 -3.44 -8.79
CA PRO A 15 -6.38 -4.27 -8.59
C PRO A 15 -5.19 -3.39 -8.17
N LEU A 16 -5.21 -2.94 -6.91
CA LEU A 16 -4.24 -1.97 -6.40
C LEU A 16 -2.80 -2.50 -6.40
N ILE A 17 -2.63 -3.82 -6.27
CA ILE A 17 -1.34 -4.51 -6.40
C ILE A 17 -0.82 -4.37 -7.85
N ASP A 18 -1.61 -4.79 -8.84
CA ASP A 18 -1.25 -4.70 -10.26
C ASP A 18 -0.97 -3.25 -10.68
N MET A 19 -1.71 -2.28 -10.13
CA MET A 19 -1.46 -0.85 -10.35
C MET A 19 -0.08 -0.43 -9.82
N THR A 20 0.29 -0.90 -8.63
CA THR A 20 1.61 -0.65 -8.02
C THR A 20 2.72 -1.28 -8.84
N GLU A 21 2.57 -2.55 -9.22
CA GLU A 21 3.53 -3.25 -10.07
C GLU A 21 3.71 -2.57 -11.43
N TRP A 22 2.62 -2.08 -12.03
CA TRP A 22 2.68 -1.33 -13.28
C TRP A 22 3.53 -0.06 -13.14
N LEU A 23 3.37 0.69 -12.04
CA LEU A 23 4.18 1.88 -11.76
C LEU A 23 5.65 1.52 -11.55
N ILE A 24 5.95 0.45 -10.81
CA ILE A 24 7.32 -0.02 -10.58
C ILE A 24 7.97 -0.39 -11.91
N ARG A 25 7.31 -1.22 -12.73
CA ARG A 25 7.83 -1.65 -14.04
C ARG A 25 8.01 -0.48 -15.00
N LYS A 26 7.13 0.53 -14.96
CA LYS A 26 7.33 1.77 -15.73
C LYS A 26 8.49 2.60 -15.18
N GLY A 27 8.69 2.59 -13.87
CA GLY A 27 9.80 3.24 -13.17
C GLY A 27 11.19 2.70 -13.55
N GLU A 28 11.29 1.45 -14.00
CA GLU A 28 12.53 0.87 -14.51
C GLU A 28 13.04 1.57 -15.78
N HIS A 29 12.13 2.15 -16.57
CA HIS A 29 12.44 2.79 -17.84
C HIS A 29 12.30 4.33 -17.80
N ASP A 30 11.49 4.86 -16.88
CA ASP A 30 11.28 6.30 -16.69
C ASP A 30 11.35 6.65 -15.19
N PRO A 31 12.41 7.35 -14.75
CA PRO A 31 12.59 7.72 -13.34
C PRO A 31 11.42 8.50 -12.73
N THR A 32 10.62 9.20 -13.55
CA THR A 32 9.43 9.93 -13.08
C THR A 32 8.41 8.97 -12.48
N PHE A 33 8.24 7.78 -13.06
CA PHE A 33 7.33 6.76 -12.56
C PHE A 33 7.82 6.09 -11.27
N ARG A 34 9.13 6.13 -10.98
CA ARG A 34 9.69 5.63 -9.71
C ARG A 34 9.28 6.50 -8.53
N LEU A 35 9.37 7.83 -8.69
CA LEU A 35 8.88 8.77 -7.68
C LEU A 35 7.37 8.60 -7.45
N VAL A 36 6.63 8.41 -8.55
CA VAL A 36 5.18 8.22 -8.52
C VAL A 36 4.77 6.89 -7.89
N ALA A 37 5.55 5.82 -8.06
CA ALA A 37 5.32 4.56 -7.37
C ALA A 37 5.39 4.73 -5.85
N ASN A 38 6.35 5.51 -5.34
CA ASN A 38 6.45 5.82 -3.92
C ASN A 38 5.25 6.63 -3.43
N GLU A 39 4.85 7.67 -4.17
CA GLU A 39 3.66 8.47 -3.84
C GLU A 39 2.36 7.65 -3.89
N PHE A 40 2.28 6.70 -4.84
CA PHE A 40 1.15 5.78 -4.89
C PHE A 40 1.10 4.86 -3.67
N GLY A 41 2.26 4.41 -3.17
CA GLY A 41 2.34 3.70 -1.89
C GLY A 41 1.76 4.51 -0.74
N VAL A 42 1.98 5.82 -0.69
CA VAL A 42 1.36 6.70 0.32
C VAL A 42 -0.16 6.80 0.13
N VAL A 43 -0.65 6.96 -1.10
CA VAL A 43 -2.09 6.97 -1.41
C VAL A 43 -2.76 5.66 -0.94
N MET A 44 -2.11 4.54 -1.19
CA MET A 44 -2.55 3.21 -0.77
C MET A 44 -2.64 3.09 0.74
N THR A 45 -1.60 3.53 1.45
CA THR A 45 -1.59 3.54 2.90
C THR A 45 -2.69 4.44 3.49
N LEU A 46 -2.88 5.65 2.94
CA LEU A 46 -3.95 6.55 3.35
C LEU A 46 -5.33 5.94 3.11
N LEU A 47 -5.53 5.30 1.96
CA LEU A 47 -6.76 4.58 1.62
C LEU A 47 -7.04 3.46 2.64
N ASP A 48 -6.07 2.61 2.95
CA ASP A 48 -6.19 1.51 3.91
C ASP A 48 -6.55 1.99 5.32
N HIS A 49 -6.22 3.24 5.65
CA HIS A 49 -6.51 3.85 6.95
C HIS A 49 -7.75 4.75 6.94
N GLY A 50 -8.38 4.96 5.78
CA GLY A 50 -9.61 5.74 5.63
C GLY A 50 -9.42 7.25 5.47
N TYR A 51 -8.20 7.69 5.15
CA TYR A 51 -7.84 9.08 4.82
C TYR A 51 -8.21 9.42 3.38
N TYR A 52 -9.51 9.38 3.09
CA TYR A 52 -9.99 9.51 1.72
C TYR A 52 -9.72 10.90 1.13
N VAL A 53 -9.71 11.96 1.94
CA VAL A 53 -9.50 13.34 1.48
C VAL A 53 -8.06 13.49 0.98
N GLU A 54 -7.11 13.12 1.82
CA GLU A 54 -5.67 13.21 1.59
C GLU A 54 -5.23 12.23 0.50
N ALA A 55 -5.78 11.00 0.50
CA ALA A 55 -5.59 10.07 -0.60
C ALA A 55 -6.13 10.65 -1.93
N SER A 56 -7.27 11.35 -1.90
CA SER A 56 -7.85 11.98 -3.10
C SER A 56 -7.01 13.14 -3.62
N GLU A 57 -6.34 13.89 -2.75
CA GLU A 57 -5.47 15.00 -3.14
C GLU A 57 -4.14 14.48 -3.68
N ARG A 58 -3.52 13.54 -2.96
CA ARG A 58 -2.25 12.93 -3.36
C ARG A 58 -2.33 12.12 -4.64
N ILE A 59 -3.49 11.58 -5.01
CA ILE A 59 -3.62 10.90 -6.31
C ILE A 59 -3.67 11.88 -7.50
N VAL A 60 -3.99 13.17 -7.31
CA VAL A 60 -4.17 14.13 -8.41
C VAL A 60 -2.93 14.25 -9.33
N PRO A 61 -1.71 14.42 -8.81
CA PRO A 61 -0.52 14.49 -9.65
C PRO A 61 -0.35 13.25 -10.55
N LEU A 62 -0.71 12.06 -10.03
CA LEU A 62 -0.64 10.81 -10.77
C LEU A 62 -1.60 10.78 -11.95
N LEU A 63 -2.81 11.34 -11.77
CA LEU A 63 -3.81 11.44 -12.84
C LEU A 63 -3.39 12.43 -13.96
N GLY A 64 -2.41 13.29 -13.70
CA GLY A 64 -1.83 14.17 -14.71
C GLY A 64 -0.89 13.44 -15.69
N MET A 65 -0.47 12.23 -15.36
CA MET A 65 0.41 11.41 -16.18
C MET A 65 -0.36 10.48 -17.12
N LYS A 66 0.34 9.86 -18.08
CA LYS A 66 -0.23 8.82 -18.96
C LYS A 66 -0.35 7.49 -18.21
N VAL A 67 -1.33 7.40 -17.31
CA VAL A 67 -1.60 6.22 -16.49
C VAL A 67 -2.80 5.41 -17.02
N PRO A 68 -2.90 4.11 -16.70
CA PRO A 68 -4.07 3.30 -17.01
C PRO A 68 -5.38 3.87 -16.45
N ALA A 69 -6.51 3.52 -17.08
CA ALA A 69 -7.83 3.98 -16.66
C ALA A 69 -8.20 3.63 -15.21
N ALA A 70 -7.61 2.57 -14.65
CA ALA A 70 -7.76 2.17 -13.24
C ALA A 70 -7.37 3.29 -12.25
N PHE A 71 -6.32 4.06 -12.53
CA PHE A 71 -5.91 5.20 -11.68
C PHE A 71 -6.98 6.29 -11.67
N HIS A 72 -7.57 6.59 -12.84
CA HIS A 72 -8.66 7.56 -12.92
C HIS A 72 -9.93 7.07 -12.23
N ARG A 73 -10.23 5.77 -12.29
CA ARG A 73 -11.33 5.14 -11.53
C ARG A 73 -11.10 5.28 -10.01
N LEU A 74 -9.90 4.95 -9.54
CA LEU A 74 -9.50 5.13 -8.15
C LEU A 74 -9.64 6.60 -7.71
N GLY A 75 -9.13 7.53 -8.50
CA GLY A 75 -9.19 8.96 -8.19
C GLY A 75 -10.62 9.51 -8.16
N LEU A 76 -11.55 8.97 -8.94
CA LEU A 76 -12.97 9.32 -8.87
C LEU A 76 -13.65 8.69 -7.65
N ALA A 77 -13.28 7.46 -7.29
CA ALA A 77 -13.80 6.77 -6.12
C ALA A 77 -13.36 7.46 -4.82
N LEU A 78 -12.07 7.81 -4.71
CA LEU A 78 -11.52 8.60 -3.60
C LEU A 78 -12.22 9.96 -3.48
N GLU A 79 -12.31 10.72 -4.57
CA GLU A 79 -12.98 12.03 -4.57
C GLU A 79 -14.47 11.94 -4.22
N MET A 80 -15.14 10.87 -4.66
CA MET A 80 -16.53 10.61 -4.33
C MET A 80 -16.70 10.32 -2.83
N LYS A 81 -15.76 9.58 -2.23
CA LYS A 81 -15.81 9.23 -0.81
C LYS A 81 -15.39 10.41 0.08
N ALA A 82 -14.40 11.17 -0.32
CA ALA A 82 -13.90 12.36 0.37
C ALA A 82 -14.89 13.53 0.30
N ASN A 83 -15.19 13.98 -0.92
CA ASN A 83 -15.81 15.29 -1.19
C ASN A 83 -17.20 15.17 -1.83
N GLY A 84 -17.67 13.96 -2.07
CA GLY A 84 -19.00 13.66 -2.58
C GLY A 84 -19.18 13.88 -4.09
N LYS A 85 -20.42 13.62 -4.55
CA LYS A 85 -20.77 13.53 -5.97
C LYS A 85 -20.42 14.77 -6.80
N LYS A 86 -20.59 15.96 -6.23
CA LYS A 86 -20.34 17.21 -6.96
C LYS A 86 -18.85 17.37 -7.28
N ALA A 87 -17.98 17.04 -6.34
CA ALA A 87 -16.54 17.14 -6.47
C ALA A 87 -16.01 16.05 -7.42
N ALA A 88 -16.46 14.80 -7.25
CA ALA A 88 -16.13 13.70 -8.17
C ALA A 88 -16.56 14.00 -9.62
N LYS A 89 -17.75 14.58 -9.83
CA LYS A 89 -18.20 15.02 -11.15
C LYS A 89 -17.35 16.15 -11.72
N ARG A 90 -16.82 17.05 -10.89
CA ARG A 90 -15.88 18.10 -11.31
C ARG A 90 -14.55 17.49 -11.75
N ARG A 91 -14.01 16.54 -10.97
CA ARG A 91 -12.80 15.78 -11.33
C ARG A 91 -12.99 14.99 -12.62
N PHE A 92 -14.14 14.36 -12.83
CA PHE A 92 -14.44 13.67 -14.10
C PHE A 92 -14.40 14.62 -15.31
N ARG A 93 -14.82 15.88 -15.14
CA ARG A 93 -14.82 16.91 -16.18
C ARG A 93 -13.43 17.44 -16.53
N SER A 94 -12.47 17.35 -15.61
CA SER A 94 -11.10 17.78 -15.86
C SER A 94 -10.25 16.70 -16.51
N LEU A 95 -10.77 15.48 -16.66
CA LEU A 95 -10.10 14.41 -17.40
C LEU A 95 -10.02 14.77 -18.90
N SER A 96 -8.97 14.28 -19.56
CA SER A 96 -8.86 14.46 -21.01
C SER A 96 -10.01 13.76 -21.75
N PRO A 97 -10.40 14.24 -22.95
CA PRO A 97 -11.47 13.59 -23.73
C PRO A 97 -11.22 12.11 -24.01
N ALA A 98 -9.96 11.71 -24.21
CA ALA A 98 -9.56 10.33 -24.43
C ALA A 98 -9.84 9.46 -23.19
N VAL A 99 -9.47 9.95 -22.00
CA VAL A 99 -9.74 9.26 -20.73
C VAL A 99 -11.25 9.20 -20.47
N MET A 100 -11.98 10.31 -20.59
CA MET A 100 -13.44 10.35 -20.39
C MET A 100 -14.21 9.37 -21.30
N GLN A 101 -13.68 9.07 -22.48
CA GLN A 101 -14.31 8.16 -23.44
C GLN A 101 -13.88 6.70 -23.26
N HIS A 102 -12.88 6.42 -22.44
CA HIS A 102 -12.38 5.08 -22.17
C HIS A 102 -13.50 4.14 -21.69
N ALA A 103 -13.48 2.89 -22.16
CA ALA A 103 -14.53 1.91 -21.85
C ALA A 103 -14.70 1.68 -20.34
N ASP A 104 -13.58 1.58 -19.62
CA ASP A 104 -13.57 1.38 -18.16
C ASP A 104 -14.17 2.55 -17.37
N LEU A 105 -14.28 3.75 -17.97
CA LEU A 105 -14.94 4.91 -17.35
C LEU A 105 -16.40 5.06 -17.76
N SER A 106 -16.96 4.15 -18.55
CA SER A 106 -18.39 4.14 -18.88
C SER A 106 -19.31 4.13 -17.66
N PRO A 107 -19.05 3.37 -16.56
CA PRO A 107 -19.95 3.39 -15.41
C PRO A 107 -20.00 4.76 -14.74
N TRP A 108 -18.85 5.43 -14.64
CA TRP A 108 -18.74 6.78 -14.09
C TRP A 108 -19.45 7.82 -14.96
N ARG A 109 -19.30 7.70 -16.28
CA ARG A 109 -19.97 8.56 -17.26
C ARG A 109 -21.50 8.48 -17.13
N ASP A 110 -22.02 7.27 -17.00
CA ASP A 110 -23.46 7.01 -16.88
C ASP A 110 -24.03 7.52 -15.55
N VAL A 111 -23.31 7.26 -14.45
CA VAL A 111 -23.66 7.73 -13.10
C VAL A 111 -23.70 9.27 -13.00
N PHE A 112 -22.83 9.96 -13.74
CA PHE A 112 -22.82 11.42 -13.81
C PHE A 112 -23.81 12.00 -14.81
N LYS A 113 -24.56 11.15 -15.53
CA LYS A 113 -25.49 11.52 -16.61
C LYS A 113 -24.81 12.42 -17.63
N TRP A 114 -23.64 12.00 -18.08
CA TRP A 114 -22.88 12.75 -19.08
C TRP A 114 -23.44 12.44 -20.46
N ASP A 115 -24.31 13.33 -20.96
CA ASP A 115 -24.96 13.17 -22.26
C ASP A 115 -23.95 13.25 -23.42
N LYS A 116 -24.11 12.36 -24.40
CA LYS A 116 -23.38 12.38 -25.70
C LYS A 116 -23.55 13.71 -26.45
N LYS A 117 -24.55 14.53 -26.11
CA LYS A 117 -24.86 15.82 -26.77
C LYS A 117 -23.81 16.91 -26.53
N TRP A 118 -22.94 16.77 -25.54
CA TRP A 118 -21.83 17.72 -25.33
C TRP A 118 -20.65 17.49 -26.29
N LEU A 119 -20.67 16.40 -27.07
CA LEU A 119 -19.66 16.05 -28.08
C LEU A 119 -20.04 16.53 -29.50
N GLY A 120 -20.96 17.49 -29.61
CA GLY A 120 -21.34 18.14 -30.87
C GLY A 120 -20.30 19.18 -31.33
N LEU A 121 -19.04 18.77 -31.52
CA LEU A 121 -18.07 19.52 -32.33
C LEU A 121 -17.11 18.53 -33.00
N PRO A 122 -17.46 17.99 -34.17
CA PRO A 122 -16.59 17.10 -34.92
C PRO A 122 -15.61 17.94 -35.73
N ALA A 123 -14.46 18.31 -35.15
CA ALA A 123 -13.44 19.06 -35.87
C ALA A 123 -11.98 18.75 -35.49
N VAL A 124 -11.68 17.65 -34.80
CA VAL A 124 -10.29 17.28 -34.44
C VAL A 124 -9.89 15.84 -34.81
N VAL A 125 -10.78 15.09 -35.46
CA VAL A 125 -10.40 13.79 -36.06
C VAL A 125 -9.58 13.98 -37.36
N ALA A 126 -9.54 15.20 -37.92
CA ALA A 126 -8.75 15.53 -39.11
C ALA A 126 -7.27 15.90 -38.82
N LEU A 127 -6.86 16.14 -37.56
CA LEU A 127 -5.45 16.46 -37.25
C LEU A 127 -4.61 15.22 -36.87
N ALA A 128 -5.25 14.12 -36.44
CA ALA A 128 -4.55 12.86 -36.16
C ALA A 128 -4.14 12.10 -37.43
N LEU A 129 -4.76 12.39 -38.58
CA LEU A 129 -4.35 11.84 -39.89
C LEU A 129 -3.33 12.71 -40.63
N PHE A 130 -3.14 13.98 -40.23
CA PHE A 130 -2.09 14.83 -40.80
C PHE A 130 -0.70 14.61 -40.18
N ALA A 131 -0.63 14.08 -38.95
CA ALA A 131 0.63 13.68 -38.31
C ALA A 131 1.21 12.35 -38.84
N LEU A 132 0.44 11.60 -39.63
CA LEU A 132 0.91 10.42 -40.38
C LEU A 132 1.24 10.74 -41.85
N ALA A 133 1.01 11.97 -42.31
CA ALA A 133 1.26 12.39 -43.70
C ALA A 133 2.44 13.37 -43.86
N PHE A 134 3.08 13.80 -42.76
CA PHE A 134 4.32 14.60 -42.78
C PHE A 134 5.30 14.09 -41.73
N TRP A 135 5.84 12.89 -41.98
CA TRP A 135 7.19 12.54 -41.53
C TRP A 135 8.05 12.47 -42.80
N PRO A 136 8.97 13.42 -43.03
CA PRO A 136 9.95 13.24 -44.09
C PRO A 136 10.92 12.14 -43.66
N ASP A 137 11.16 11.19 -44.56
CA ASP A 137 12.30 10.28 -44.55
C ASP A 137 13.57 11.11 -44.28
N ALA A 138 14.14 10.93 -43.09
CA ALA A 138 15.47 11.42 -42.76
C ALA A 138 16.29 10.22 -42.29
N THR A 139 17.00 9.63 -43.25
CA THR A 139 18.10 8.68 -43.04
C THR A 139 19.09 9.20 -41.98
N PRO A 140 19.54 8.37 -41.04
CA PRO A 140 20.56 8.76 -40.07
C PRO A 140 21.93 8.89 -40.78
N PRO A 141 22.77 9.90 -40.44
CA PRO A 141 24.13 9.95 -40.95
C PRO A 141 25.00 8.91 -40.24
N VAL A 142 25.62 8.05 -41.04
CA VAL A 142 26.72 7.15 -40.67
C VAL A 142 28.02 7.97 -40.62
N ALA A 143 28.81 7.82 -39.55
CA ALA A 143 30.22 8.21 -39.48
C ALA A 143 30.92 7.37 -38.37
N PRO A 144 32.25 7.15 -38.44
CA PRO A 144 32.81 5.83 -38.71
C PRO A 144 33.37 5.10 -37.48
N VAL A 145 33.55 3.79 -37.65
CA VAL A 145 34.30 2.90 -36.76
C VAL A 145 35.78 3.24 -36.81
N THR A 146 36.42 3.39 -35.65
CA THR A 146 37.85 3.17 -35.48
C THR A 146 38.05 2.25 -34.29
N GLU A 147 38.65 1.10 -34.55
CA GLU A 147 39.16 0.14 -33.58
C GLU A 147 40.21 0.81 -32.68
N ASP A 148 40.10 0.61 -31.38
CA ASP A 148 41.23 0.11 -30.58
C ASP A 148 40.70 -0.49 -29.28
N ALA A 149 40.86 -1.81 -29.16
CA ALA A 149 40.60 -2.55 -27.94
C ALA A 149 41.78 -2.39 -26.97
N PRO A 150 41.51 -2.47 -25.66
CA PRO A 150 42.19 -3.55 -24.94
C PRO A 150 41.18 -4.49 -24.31
N ARG A 151 41.34 -5.75 -24.71
CA ARG A 151 40.80 -6.97 -24.14
C ARG A 151 41.16 -7.05 -22.65
N VAL A 152 40.16 -7.14 -21.78
CA VAL A 152 40.31 -7.68 -20.42
C VAL A 152 39.23 -8.74 -20.22
N GLU A 153 39.67 -9.84 -19.65
CA GLU A 153 39.13 -11.18 -19.75
C GLU A 153 37.85 -11.37 -18.95
N THR A 154 36.87 -12.00 -19.60
CA THR A 154 35.73 -12.66 -18.97
C THR A 154 36.24 -13.85 -18.15
N VAL A 155 36.19 -13.76 -16.82
CA VAL A 155 36.40 -14.89 -15.91
C VAL A 155 35.27 -14.91 -14.88
N THR A 156 34.23 -15.68 -15.23
CA THR A 156 33.36 -16.50 -14.36
C THR A 156 32.84 -15.89 -13.04
N GLU A 157 31.69 -15.20 -13.11
CA GLU A 157 30.84 -14.91 -11.93
C GLU A 157 29.85 -16.05 -11.60
N ASP A 158 29.75 -17.09 -12.43
CA ASP A 158 28.80 -18.19 -12.22
C ASP A 158 29.27 -19.25 -11.20
N GLU A 159 30.58 -19.42 -10.97
CA GLU A 159 31.08 -20.40 -9.99
C GLU A 159 31.07 -19.87 -8.54
N ALA A 160 31.14 -18.55 -8.34
CA ALA A 160 31.08 -17.96 -6.99
C ALA A 160 29.64 -17.91 -6.44
N LEU A 161 28.63 -17.81 -7.31
CA LEU A 161 27.22 -17.87 -6.93
C LEU A 161 26.74 -19.31 -6.71
N ALA A 162 27.23 -20.27 -7.50
CA ALA A 162 26.95 -21.69 -7.27
C ALA A 162 27.54 -22.19 -5.93
N LYS A 163 28.77 -21.77 -5.59
CA LYS A 163 29.38 -22.12 -4.29
C LYS A 163 28.65 -21.49 -3.10
N ARG A 164 28.13 -20.28 -3.25
CA ARG A 164 27.29 -19.64 -2.22
C ARG A 164 25.93 -20.30 -2.07
N LEU A 165 25.33 -20.78 -3.16
CA LEU A 165 24.09 -21.55 -3.10
C LEU A 165 24.31 -22.90 -2.42
N GLU A 166 25.41 -23.59 -2.71
CA GLU A 166 25.74 -24.88 -2.10
C GLU A 166 26.13 -24.72 -0.61
N GLU A 167 26.83 -23.64 -0.23
CA GLU A 167 27.10 -23.29 1.17
C GLU A 167 25.82 -22.91 1.93
N LEU A 168 24.87 -22.20 1.29
CA LEU A 168 23.57 -21.89 1.91
C LEU A 168 22.67 -23.13 2.04
N GLU A 169 22.65 -24.03 1.04
CA GLU A 169 21.90 -25.27 1.10
C GLU A 169 22.45 -26.23 2.18
N GLN A 170 23.77 -26.30 2.34
CA GLN A 170 24.38 -27.08 3.42
C GLN A 170 24.13 -26.47 4.80
N GLU A 171 24.08 -25.13 4.91
CA GLU A 171 23.75 -24.45 6.17
C GLU A 171 22.28 -24.63 6.55
N VAL A 172 21.36 -24.62 5.57
CA VAL A 172 19.93 -24.90 5.78
C VAL A 172 19.72 -26.37 6.19
N ALA A 173 20.37 -27.32 5.50
CA ALA A 173 20.28 -28.74 5.88
C ALA A 173 20.84 -29.01 7.28
N ARG A 174 21.94 -28.35 7.67
CA ARG A 174 22.51 -28.48 9.02
C ARG A 174 21.62 -27.84 10.08
N LEU A 175 20.92 -26.75 9.75
CA LEU A 175 19.98 -26.09 10.65
C LEU A 175 18.66 -26.86 10.78
N GLU A 176 18.21 -27.54 9.72
CA GLU A 176 17.07 -28.47 9.76
C GLU A 176 17.41 -29.73 10.57
N GLU A 177 18.59 -30.32 10.39
CA GLU A 177 19.04 -31.49 11.14
C GLU A 177 19.26 -31.15 12.63
N ALA A 178 19.71 -29.91 12.94
CA ALA A 178 19.79 -29.40 14.31
C ALA A 178 18.40 -29.11 14.92
N ASN A 179 17.41 -28.73 14.11
CA ASN A 179 16.02 -28.52 14.56
C ASN A 179 15.30 -29.85 14.80
N GLU A 180 15.51 -30.86 13.95
CA GLU A 180 14.99 -32.22 14.18
C GLU A 180 15.63 -32.87 15.40
N ALA A 181 16.93 -32.65 15.65
CA ALA A 181 17.60 -33.13 16.85
C ALA A 181 17.05 -32.49 18.14
N LEU A 182 16.62 -31.22 18.09
CA LEU A 182 15.98 -30.52 19.21
C LEU A 182 14.49 -30.88 19.40
N GLN A 183 13.81 -31.38 18.35
CA GLN A 183 12.43 -31.88 18.44
C GLN A 183 12.34 -33.36 18.86
N THR A 184 13.44 -34.13 18.78
CA THR A 184 13.43 -35.57 19.10
C THR A 184 13.71 -35.87 20.59
N GLU A 185 14.10 -34.88 21.41
CA GLU A 185 14.28 -35.08 22.87
C GLU A 185 13.04 -34.77 23.72
N GLU A 186 11.94 -34.27 23.15
CA GLU A 186 10.68 -34.05 23.89
C GLU A 186 9.48 -34.73 23.24
N ALA A 187 9.42 -36.06 23.35
CA ALA A 187 8.17 -36.80 23.58
C ALA A 187 8.47 -38.24 24.02
N PRO A 188 7.61 -38.93 24.80
CA PRO A 188 6.23 -38.57 25.16
C PRO A 188 5.90 -38.71 26.65
N VAL A 189 4.92 -37.94 27.14
CA VAL A 189 4.03 -38.42 28.21
C VAL A 189 2.60 -38.09 27.82
N GLU A 190 1.93 -39.09 27.27
CA GLU A 190 0.47 -39.18 27.35
C GLU A 190 0.09 -39.38 28.82
N GLU A 191 -0.49 -38.37 29.46
CA GLU A 191 -1.36 -38.58 30.62
C GLU A 191 -2.59 -37.68 30.50
N GLU A 192 -3.73 -38.32 30.26
CA GLU A 192 -5.06 -37.77 30.49
C GLU A 192 -5.20 -37.41 31.97
N ALA A 193 -5.24 -36.11 32.29
CA ALA A 193 -5.80 -35.65 33.56
C ALA A 193 -6.32 -34.21 33.45
N SER A 194 -7.63 -34.09 33.62
CA SER A 194 -8.41 -32.87 33.85
C SER A 194 -7.77 -31.81 34.76
N ALA A 195 -7.90 -30.54 34.35
CA ALA A 195 -8.30 -29.35 35.15
C ALA A 195 -7.44 -28.10 34.94
N THR A 196 -8.14 -26.98 34.66
CA THR A 196 -7.69 -25.57 34.54
C THR A 196 -7.07 -25.22 33.18
N PRO A 197 -7.53 -24.17 32.46
CA PRO A 197 -6.90 -23.78 31.22
C PRO A 197 -5.47 -23.36 31.54
N ALA A 198 -4.50 -24.16 31.11
CA ALA A 198 -3.12 -23.73 31.07
C ALA A 198 -3.11 -22.39 30.34
N GLN A 199 -2.51 -21.36 30.96
CA GLN A 199 -2.33 -20.05 30.33
C GLN A 199 -1.61 -20.27 29.00
N GLN A 200 -2.38 -20.28 27.92
CA GLN A 200 -1.85 -20.50 26.59
C GLN A 200 -0.94 -19.31 26.29
N VAL A 201 0.35 -19.58 26.09
CA VAL A 201 1.30 -18.54 25.69
C VAL A 201 0.94 -18.12 24.28
N ILE A 202 0.84 -16.82 24.05
CA ILE A 202 0.48 -16.28 22.73
C ILE A 202 1.56 -16.65 21.71
N PRO A 203 1.22 -17.35 20.62
CA PRO A 203 2.16 -17.66 19.55
C PRO A 203 2.33 -16.45 18.64
N LEU A 204 3.18 -15.50 19.07
CA LEU A 204 3.31 -14.21 18.39
C LEU A 204 3.58 -14.35 16.89
N ALA A 205 4.47 -15.24 16.46
CA ALA A 205 4.78 -15.44 15.03
C ALA A 205 3.55 -15.85 14.20
N ASP A 206 2.65 -16.66 14.76
CA ASP A 206 1.42 -17.07 14.08
C ASP A 206 0.45 -15.88 14.00
N VAL A 207 0.38 -15.07 15.05
CA VAL A 207 -0.39 -13.81 15.05
C VAL A 207 0.13 -12.86 13.96
N GLU A 208 1.44 -12.66 13.86
CA GLU A 208 2.04 -11.79 12.82
C GLU A 208 1.68 -12.27 11.42
N THR A 209 1.78 -13.58 11.18
CA THR A 209 1.42 -14.21 9.90
C THR A 209 -0.06 -13.98 9.56
N LEU A 210 -0.96 -14.22 10.53
CA LEU A 210 -2.39 -14.00 10.33
C LEU A 210 -2.75 -12.53 10.08
N VAL A 211 -2.07 -11.60 10.77
CA VAL A 211 -2.24 -10.16 10.57
C VAL A 211 -1.77 -9.74 9.17
N GLN A 212 -0.64 -10.28 8.69
CA GLN A 212 -0.14 -10.06 7.33
C GLN A 212 -1.13 -10.59 6.28
N ASP A 213 -1.72 -11.76 6.53
CA ASP A 213 -2.76 -12.37 5.70
C ASP A 213 -4.15 -11.72 5.85
N LYS A 214 -4.27 -10.66 6.67
CA LYS A 214 -5.53 -9.95 6.97
C LYS A 214 -6.61 -10.84 7.61
N ARG A 215 -6.21 -11.95 8.24
CA ARG A 215 -7.09 -12.91 8.95
C ARG A 215 -7.31 -12.47 10.39
N TYR A 216 -7.80 -11.24 10.58
CA TYR A 216 -7.85 -10.57 11.89
C TYR A 216 -8.69 -11.31 12.95
N LYS A 217 -9.79 -11.96 12.57
CA LYS A 217 -10.61 -12.76 13.51
C LYS A 217 -9.89 -13.99 14.05
N GLU A 218 -9.00 -14.57 13.24
CA GLU A 218 -8.21 -15.73 13.67
C GLU A 218 -7.01 -15.28 14.50
N ALA A 219 -6.41 -14.14 14.15
CA ALA A 219 -5.40 -13.50 14.97
C ALA A 219 -5.94 -13.12 16.36
N ASP A 220 -7.15 -12.59 16.44
CA ASP A 220 -7.84 -12.24 17.68
C ASP A 220 -7.97 -13.45 18.64
N ALA A 221 -8.44 -14.59 18.10
CA ALA A 221 -8.57 -15.83 18.89
C ALA A 221 -7.21 -16.32 19.46
N LEU A 222 -6.09 -16.07 18.77
CA LEU A 222 -4.75 -16.41 19.28
C LEU A 222 -4.22 -15.41 20.30
N LEU A 223 -4.81 -14.22 20.39
CA LEU A 223 -4.41 -13.15 21.30
C LEU A 223 -5.09 -13.23 22.68
N GLU A 224 -5.99 -14.20 22.93
CA GLU A 224 -6.68 -14.40 24.22
C GLU A 224 -5.76 -14.94 25.35
N GLY A 225 -4.48 -15.22 25.06
CA GLY A 225 -3.51 -15.80 25.99
C GLY A 225 -2.69 -14.81 26.82
N THR A 226 -1.62 -15.31 27.45
CA THR A 226 -0.63 -14.49 28.16
C THR A 226 0.59 -14.25 27.26
N PRO A 227 1.12 -13.01 27.17
CA PRO A 227 2.37 -12.76 26.45
C PRO A 227 3.54 -13.51 27.10
N LYS A 228 4.47 -13.99 26.27
CA LYS A 228 5.78 -14.44 26.76
C LYS A 228 6.54 -13.25 27.35
N ALA A 229 7.34 -13.48 28.39
CA ALA A 229 8.18 -12.44 28.98
C ALA A 229 9.05 -11.75 27.92
N GLY A 230 9.00 -10.42 27.87
CA GLY A 230 9.70 -9.59 26.88
C GLY A 230 8.94 -9.35 25.58
N GLN A 231 7.74 -9.93 25.41
CA GLN A 231 6.88 -9.73 24.23
C GLN A 231 5.63 -8.90 24.54
N GLU A 232 5.50 -8.35 25.76
CA GLU A 232 4.29 -7.68 26.25
C GLU A 232 3.91 -6.49 25.35
N GLN A 233 4.90 -5.67 24.97
CA GLN A 233 4.68 -4.51 24.08
C GLN A 233 4.25 -4.93 22.67
N ALA A 234 4.76 -6.05 22.15
CA ALA A 234 4.42 -6.52 20.81
C ALA A 234 3.01 -7.12 20.80
N VAL A 235 2.69 -7.97 21.78
CA VAL A 235 1.34 -8.51 21.97
C VAL A 235 0.33 -7.38 22.17
N GLY A 236 0.64 -6.38 23.00
CA GLY A 236 -0.22 -5.22 23.19
C GLY A 236 -0.46 -4.46 21.89
N PHE A 237 0.55 -4.33 21.04
CA PHE A 237 0.42 -3.69 19.74
C PHE A 237 -0.48 -4.51 18.80
N TYR A 238 -0.28 -5.82 18.71
CA TYR A 238 -1.09 -6.66 17.83
C TYR A 238 -2.54 -6.80 18.28
N ARG A 239 -2.83 -6.81 19.60
CA ARG A 239 -4.21 -6.66 20.11
C ARG A 239 -4.84 -5.37 19.60
N LEU A 240 -4.20 -4.25 19.88
CA LEU A 240 -4.69 -2.94 19.45
C LEU A 240 -4.85 -2.83 17.93
N LEU A 241 -3.92 -3.40 17.16
CA LEU A 241 -4.00 -3.45 15.70
C LEU A 241 -5.19 -4.29 15.24
N VAL A 242 -5.38 -5.49 15.79
CA VAL A 242 -6.49 -6.39 15.45
C VAL A 242 -7.83 -5.75 15.83
N ASP A 243 -7.96 -5.23 17.04
CA ASP A 243 -9.15 -4.52 17.52
C ASP A 243 -9.50 -3.34 16.60
N ASN A 244 -8.49 -2.56 16.20
CA ASN A 244 -8.67 -1.47 15.24
C ASN A 244 -9.15 -1.97 13.86
N LYS A 245 -8.66 -3.12 13.39
CA LYS A 245 -9.09 -3.72 12.11
C LYS A 245 -10.47 -4.37 12.19
N LEU A 246 -10.89 -4.81 13.37
CA LEU A 246 -12.23 -5.32 13.63
C LEU A 246 -13.25 -4.21 13.96
N GLY A 247 -12.77 -2.99 14.23
CA GLY A 247 -13.61 -1.83 14.58
C GLY A 247 -14.01 -1.82 16.06
N GLU A 248 -13.23 -2.48 16.90
CA GLU A 248 -13.46 -2.69 18.32
C GLU A 248 -12.57 -1.81 19.20
N ALA A 249 -11.49 -1.24 18.65
CA ALA A 249 -10.60 -0.32 19.37
C ALA A 249 -11.23 1.07 19.60
N GLU A 250 -11.05 1.61 20.81
CA GLU A 250 -11.38 2.97 21.19
C GLU A 250 -10.15 3.87 21.26
N VAL A 251 -10.33 5.20 21.17
CA VAL A 251 -9.24 6.18 21.27
C VAL A 251 -8.43 6.01 22.57
N SER A 252 -9.10 5.63 23.67
CA SER A 252 -8.49 5.35 24.97
C SER A 252 -7.52 4.18 24.94
N ASP A 253 -7.72 3.18 24.09
CA ASP A 253 -6.88 1.98 24.05
C ASP A 253 -5.50 2.31 23.50
N TYR A 254 -5.43 3.19 22.50
CA TYR A 254 -4.15 3.69 21.99
C TYR A 254 -3.42 4.56 23.03
N ALA A 255 -4.15 5.39 23.77
CA ALA A 255 -3.56 6.20 24.84
C ALA A 255 -3.01 5.32 25.97
N ALA A 256 -3.77 4.29 26.37
CA ALA A 256 -3.35 3.32 27.38
C ALA A 256 -2.10 2.55 26.93
N TYR A 257 -2.01 2.16 25.65
CA TYR A 257 -0.82 1.53 25.11
C TYR A 257 0.42 2.44 25.22
N VAL A 258 0.30 3.69 24.80
CA VAL A 258 1.43 4.65 24.82
C VAL A 258 1.86 4.97 26.25
N GLU A 259 0.91 5.05 27.20
CA GLU A 259 1.21 5.24 28.62
C GLU A 259 1.90 4.01 29.24
N THR A 260 1.44 2.81 28.88
CA THR A 260 2.00 1.54 29.39
C THR A 260 3.37 1.25 28.79
N TYR A 261 3.59 1.57 27.51
CA TYR A 261 4.82 1.27 26.77
C TYR A 261 5.41 2.53 26.08
N PRO A 262 5.89 3.53 26.85
CA PRO A 262 6.33 4.82 26.31
C PRO A 262 7.57 4.73 25.41
N GLU A 263 8.39 3.68 25.59
CA GLU A 263 9.61 3.40 24.82
C GLU A 263 9.40 2.30 23.77
N SER A 264 8.15 1.94 23.48
CA SER A 264 7.84 0.88 22.52
C SER A 264 8.32 1.26 21.11
N GLY A 265 8.93 0.29 20.41
CA GLY A 265 9.25 0.42 18.99
C GLY A 265 8.02 0.61 18.09
N TYR A 266 6.83 0.27 18.59
CA TYR A 266 5.54 0.45 17.90
C TYR A 266 4.85 1.78 18.23
N LYS A 267 5.45 2.63 19.06
CA LYS A 267 4.80 3.88 19.52
C LYS A 267 4.34 4.75 18.35
N THR A 268 5.16 4.89 17.31
CA THR A 268 4.81 5.68 16.13
C THR A 268 3.57 5.11 15.43
N ASP A 269 3.51 3.80 15.22
CA ASP A 269 2.36 3.11 14.61
C ASP A 269 1.09 3.30 15.45
N VAL A 270 1.22 3.21 16.77
CA VAL A 270 0.09 3.40 17.69
C VAL A 270 -0.39 4.84 17.71
N LEU A 271 0.52 5.82 17.76
CA LEU A 271 0.15 7.25 17.67
C LEU A 271 -0.47 7.58 16.31
N TRP A 272 0.02 6.97 15.23
CA TRP A 272 -0.63 7.07 13.93
C TRP A 272 -2.07 6.54 14.01
N MET A 273 -2.27 5.30 14.43
CA MET A 273 -3.62 4.72 14.56
C MET A 273 -4.54 5.55 15.48
N LYS A 274 -4.01 6.10 16.58
CA LYS A 274 -4.72 7.02 17.47
C LYS A 274 -5.18 8.28 16.75
N GLY A 275 -4.27 8.95 16.04
CA GLY A 275 -4.60 10.14 15.25
C GLY A 275 -5.66 9.85 14.18
N ILE A 276 -5.65 8.64 13.62
CA ILE A 276 -6.66 8.17 12.66
C ILE A 276 -8.02 8.03 13.32
N ALA A 277 -8.07 7.37 14.47
CA ALA A 277 -9.28 7.16 15.23
C ALA A 277 -9.89 8.50 15.71
N GLU A 278 -9.06 9.39 16.23
CA GLU A 278 -9.45 10.76 16.65
C GLU A 278 -10.05 11.55 15.48
N LYS A 279 -9.39 11.55 14.31
CA LYS A 279 -9.90 12.25 13.12
C LYS A 279 -11.24 11.68 12.66
N LYS A 280 -11.39 10.35 12.63
CA LYS A 280 -12.65 9.68 12.28
C LYS A 280 -13.78 10.01 13.26
N ALA A 281 -13.46 10.18 14.54
CA ALA A 281 -14.40 10.60 15.57
C ALA A 281 -14.73 12.11 15.52
N GLY A 282 -13.99 12.90 14.72
CA GLY A 282 -14.12 14.35 14.67
C GLY A 282 -13.55 15.06 15.90
N ASP A 283 -12.67 14.40 16.64
CA ASP A 283 -11.92 14.99 17.76
C ASP A 283 -10.76 15.81 17.19
N GLU A 284 -10.58 17.06 17.62
CA GLU A 284 -9.47 17.94 17.18
C GLU A 284 -8.10 17.50 17.73
N ALA A 285 -8.07 16.60 18.73
CA ALA A 285 -6.84 16.04 19.30
C ALA A 285 -5.92 15.36 18.26
N TYR A 286 -6.50 14.87 17.15
CA TYR A 286 -5.70 14.28 16.06
C TYR A 286 -4.61 15.22 15.55
N ARG A 287 -4.80 16.54 15.57
CA ARG A 287 -3.77 17.48 15.10
C ARG A 287 -2.53 17.42 15.97
N THR A 288 -2.72 17.39 17.29
CA THR A 288 -1.63 17.25 18.25
C THR A 288 -0.97 15.88 18.13
N THR A 289 -1.79 14.82 18.03
CA THR A 289 -1.29 13.45 17.91
C THR A 289 -0.49 13.23 16.63
N LEU A 290 -1.00 13.68 15.48
CA LEU A 290 -0.28 13.60 14.20
C LEU A 290 0.92 14.53 14.14
N ALA A 291 0.93 15.66 14.88
CA ALA A 291 2.10 16.51 14.98
C ALA A 291 3.23 15.81 15.75
N GLU A 292 2.89 15.03 16.78
CA GLU A 292 3.86 14.15 17.47
C GLU A 292 4.42 13.11 16.49
N VAL A 293 3.57 12.41 15.74
CA VAL A 293 4.01 11.45 14.71
C VAL A 293 4.91 12.11 13.67
N ALA A 294 4.56 13.30 13.19
CA ALA A 294 5.35 14.05 12.20
C ALA A 294 6.73 14.47 12.74
N ALA A 295 6.86 14.71 14.04
CA ALA A 295 8.12 15.04 14.71
C ALA A 295 9.04 13.82 14.93
N MET A 296 8.52 12.60 14.81
CA MET A 296 9.30 11.35 14.92
C MET A 296 10.06 11.06 13.61
N GLU A 297 11.03 11.93 13.28
CA GLU A 297 11.83 11.83 12.06
C GLU A 297 12.48 10.44 11.90
N GLY A 298 12.55 9.94 10.65
CA GLY A 298 13.11 8.63 10.33
C GLY A 298 12.13 7.46 10.50
N THR A 299 10.90 7.71 10.96
CA THR A 299 9.84 6.71 11.00
C THR A 299 9.01 6.70 9.71
N TYR A 300 8.35 5.57 9.41
CA TYR A 300 7.51 5.42 8.22
C TYR A 300 6.34 6.43 8.19
N TRP A 301 5.73 6.70 9.35
CA TRP A 301 4.53 7.52 9.46
C TRP A 301 4.78 9.02 9.47
N ALA A 302 5.96 9.48 9.90
CA ALA A 302 6.28 10.90 10.00
C ALA A 302 5.99 11.72 8.71
N PRO A 303 6.45 11.33 7.51
CA PRO A 303 6.16 12.08 6.29
C PRO A 303 4.67 12.05 5.91
N ILE A 304 3.96 10.98 6.26
CA ILE A 304 2.52 10.84 5.97
C ILE A 304 1.72 11.74 6.91
N ALA A 305 2.03 11.73 8.21
CA ALA A 305 1.39 12.59 9.20
C ALA A 305 1.62 14.08 8.90
N LYS A 306 2.83 14.45 8.47
CA LYS A 306 3.12 15.80 8.01
C LYS A 306 2.19 16.22 6.85
N SER A 307 1.97 15.33 5.88
CA SER A 307 1.03 15.62 4.79
C SER A 307 -0.38 15.88 5.28
N VAL A 308 -0.88 15.01 6.15
CA VAL A 308 -2.25 15.09 6.64
C VAL A 308 -2.49 16.42 7.37
N LEU A 309 -1.45 16.99 7.99
CA LEU A 309 -1.49 18.28 8.66
C LEU A 309 -1.33 19.49 7.72
N GLU A 310 -0.62 19.34 6.60
CA GLU A 310 -0.37 20.42 5.64
C GLU A 310 -1.54 20.66 4.68
N ASP A 311 -2.42 19.66 4.50
CA ASP A 311 -3.57 19.70 3.59
C ASP A 311 -4.86 20.31 4.21
N GLU A 312 -4.80 20.85 5.44
CA GLU A 312 -5.91 21.55 6.13
C GLU A 312 -5.76 23.08 6.19
#